data_AF-A0A4R1JSL8-F1
#
_entry.id   AF-A0A4R1JSL8-F1
#
_cell.length_a   1.000
_cell.length_b   1.000
_cell.length_c   1.000
_cell.angle_alpha   90.00
_cell.angle_beta   90.00
_cell.angle_gamma   90.00
#
_symmetry.space_group_name_H-M   'P 1'
#
loop_
_entity.id
_entity.type
_entity.pdbx_description
1 polymer ?
#
loop_
_entity_poly.entity_id
_entity_poly.type
_entity_poly.pdbx_seq_one_letter_code
_entity_poly.pdbx_strand_id
1 'polypeptide(L)'
;MIRKLNNIFEFFKSTLVINLVVCAVAVLFGGFDYFFVYFLSFGFFMSIGFKELYRKNEYLFYTNNGLTKIQMLIFSYLLTCCVTIVIGLIIFLTKTLF
;
A
#
# COMPACT_ATOMS: atom_id res chain seq x y z
N MET A 1 -0.11 -21.91 -7.38
CA MET A 1 -0.78 -21.06 -6.37
C MET A 1 0.21 -20.12 -5.68
N ILE A 2 1.28 -20.64 -5.07
CA ILE A 2 2.33 -19.87 -4.36
C ILE A 2 2.95 -18.74 -5.21
N ARG A 3 3.29 -18.99 -6.48
CA ARG A 3 3.90 -17.97 -7.36
C ARG A 3 3.02 -16.73 -7.57
N LYS A 4 1.70 -16.92 -7.74
CA LYS A 4 0.76 -15.80 -7.93
C LYS A 4 0.65 -14.95 -6.67
N LEU A 5 0.59 -15.60 -5.51
CA LEU A 5 0.56 -14.93 -4.21
C LEU A 5 1.84 -14.11 -3.99
N ASN A 6 3.00 -14.68 -4.32
CA ASN A 6 4.29 -13.99 -4.21
C ASN A 6 4.35 -12.75 -5.11
N ASN A 7 3.85 -12.86 -6.35
CA ASN A 7 3.78 -11.74 -7.28
C ASN A 7 2.85 -10.62 -6.79
N ILE A 8 1.70 -10.98 -6.21
CA ILE A 8 0.79 -10.01 -5.58
C ILE A 8 1.49 -9.31 -4.41
N PHE A 9 2.21 -10.06 -3.58
CA PHE A 9 2.91 -9.50 -2.43
C PHE A 9 4.05 -8.56 -2.83
N GLU A 10 4.82 -8.91 -3.86
CA GLU A 10 5.86 -8.03 -4.43
C GLU A 10 5.28 -6.74 -5.02
N PHE A 11 4.14 -6.85 -5.72
CA PHE A 11 3.43 -5.69 -6.21
C PHE A 11 2.94 -4.81 -5.05
N PHE A 12 2.40 -5.42 -3.99
CA PHE A 12 1.97 -4.71 -2.79
C PHE A 12 3.15 -4.02 -2.09
N LYS A 13 4.29 -4.68 -1.90
CA LYS A 13 5.47 -4.14 -1.22
C LYS A 13 5.96 -2.85 -1.86
N SER A 14 6.06 -2.84 -3.18
CA SER A 14 6.44 -1.63 -3.92
C SER A 14 5.39 -0.51 -3.82
N THR A 15 4.11 -0.86 -3.81
CA THR A 15 2.99 0.08 -3.58
C THR A 15 3.05 0.69 -2.17
N LEU A 16 3.30 -0.16 -1.16
CA LEU A 16 3.39 0.21 0.24
C LEU A 16 4.51 1.23 0.51
N VAL A 17 5.70 1.03 -0.09
CA VAL A 17 6.82 1.97 0.07
C VAL A 17 6.44 3.37 -0.41
N ILE A 18 5.83 3.48 -1.59
CA ILE A 18 5.42 4.78 -2.14
C ILE A 18 4.32 5.40 -1.26
N ASN A 19 3.35 4.60 -0.83
CA ASN A 19 2.27 5.05 0.06
C ASN A 19 2.86 5.64 1.37
N LEU A 20 3.78 4.91 2.01
CA LEU A 20 4.45 5.39 3.23
C LEU A 20 5.23 6.68 3.01
N VAL A 21 5.92 6.84 1.88
CA VAL A 21 6.64 8.09 1.56
C VAL A 21 5.65 9.26 1.43
N VAL A 22 4.53 9.07 0.73
CA VAL A 22 3.49 10.10 0.58
C VAL A 22 2.88 10.44 1.95
N CYS A 23 2.61 9.44 2.78
CA CYS A 23 2.09 9.66 4.13
C CYS A 23 3.09 10.34 5.06
N ALA A 24 4.39 10.04 4.93
CA ALA A 24 5.42 10.73 5.71
C ALA A 24 5.41 12.23 5.42
N VAL A 25 5.26 12.63 4.16
CA VAL A 25 5.10 14.04 3.77
C VAL A 25 3.84 14.62 4.42
N ALA A 26 2.69 13.93 4.35
CA ALA A 26 1.46 14.41 4.97
C ALA A 26 1.59 14.57 6.50
N VAL A 27 2.26 13.65 7.18
CA VAL A 27 2.50 13.71 8.62
C VAL A 27 3.43 14.86 8.99
N LEU A 28 4.45 15.16 8.18
CA LEU A 28 5.36 16.29 8.43
C LEU A 28 4.63 17.64 8.41
N PHE A 29 3.60 17.79 7.58
CA PHE A 29 2.86 19.05 7.44
C PHE A 29 1.56 19.14 8.26
N GLY A 30 0.88 18.01 8.46
CA GLY A 30 -0.44 17.96 9.12
C GLY A 30 -0.43 17.29 10.49
N GLY A 31 0.62 16.56 10.87
CA GLY A 31 0.67 15.76 12.09
C GLY A 31 0.17 14.32 11.90
N PHE A 32 0.32 13.52 12.96
CA PHE A 32 0.08 12.07 12.91
C PHE A 32 -1.41 11.70 12.80
N ASP A 33 -2.32 12.59 13.20
CA ASP A 33 -3.77 12.35 13.18
C ASP A 33 -4.31 12.08 11.77
N TYR A 34 -3.65 12.64 10.75
CA TYR A 34 -4.03 12.44 9.35
C TYR A 34 -3.47 11.16 8.72
N PHE A 35 -2.53 10.49 9.39
CA PHE A 35 -1.80 9.35 8.82
C PHE A 35 -2.74 8.28 8.27
N PHE A 36 -3.71 7.82 9.06
CA PHE A 36 -4.60 6.72 8.68
C PHE A 36 -5.49 7.06 7.48
N VAL A 37 -6.05 8.28 7.47
CA VAL A 37 -6.91 8.74 6.37
C VAL A 37 -6.10 8.84 5.09
N TYR A 38 -4.91 9.45 5.14
CA TYR A 38 -4.04 9.57 3.97
C TYR A 38 -3.55 8.21 3.49
N PHE A 39 -3.16 7.32 4.40
CA PHE A 39 -2.62 6.01 4.07
C PHE A 39 -3.62 5.10 3.36
N LEU A 40 -4.89 5.14 3.81
CA LEU A 40 -5.97 4.40 3.15
C LEU A 40 -6.45 5.05 1.85
N SER A 41 -6.35 6.37 1.71
CA SER A 41 -6.89 7.09 0.55
C SER A 41 -5.79 7.63 -0.34
N PHE A 42 -5.39 8.89 -0.13
CA PHE A 42 -4.53 9.64 -1.03
C PHE A 42 -3.18 8.97 -1.28
N GLY A 43 -2.54 8.45 -0.23
CA GLY A 43 -1.27 7.73 -0.33
C GLY A 43 -1.39 6.45 -1.17
N PHE A 44 -2.47 5.70 -1.01
CA PHE A 44 -2.75 4.55 -1.87
C PHE A 44 -2.97 4.98 -3.33
N PHE A 45 -3.83 5.97 -3.59
CA PHE A 45 -4.06 6.44 -4.97
C PHE A 45 -2.80 7.00 -5.63
N MET A 46 -1.97 7.74 -4.90
CA MET A 46 -0.68 8.24 -5.39
C MET A 46 0.30 7.11 -5.71
N SER A 47 0.33 6.05 -4.89
CA SER A 47 1.18 4.88 -5.17
C SER A 47 0.78 4.14 -6.45
N ILE A 48 -0.53 4.05 -6.74
CA ILE A 48 -1.04 3.52 -8.00
C ILE A 48 -0.74 4.46 -9.17
N GLY A 49 -0.99 5.77 -9.00
CA GLY A 49 -0.70 6.78 -10.02
C GLY A 49 0.78 6.80 -10.41
N PHE A 50 1.68 6.70 -9.44
CA PHE A 50 3.11 6.58 -9.68
C PHE A 50 3.45 5.36 -10.55
N LYS A 51 2.87 4.19 -10.23
CA LYS A 51 3.09 2.98 -11.03
C LYS A 51 2.52 3.11 -12.45
N GLU A 52 1.37 3.76 -12.60
CA GLU A 52 0.75 3.97 -13.91
C GLU A 52 1.59 4.88 -14.81
N LEU A 53 2.23 5.90 -14.23
CA LEU A 53 3.04 6.87 -14.97
C LEU A 53 4.45 6.34 -15.26
N TYR A 54 5.11 5.72 -14.27
CA TYR A 54 6.53 5.42 -14.31
C TYR A 54 6.88 3.94 -14.42
N ARG A 55 5.93 3.01 -14.15
CA ARG A 55 6.20 1.56 -14.08
C ARG A 55 5.23 0.70 -14.88
N LYS A 56 4.83 1.16 -16.07
CA LYS A 56 3.94 0.40 -16.98
C LYS A 56 4.44 -1.02 -17.30
N ASN A 57 5.75 -1.20 -17.39
CA ASN A 57 6.39 -2.50 -17.65
C ASN A 57 6.13 -3.52 -16.52
N GLU A 58 5.96 -3.08 -15.27
CA GLU A 58 5.60 -3.98 -14.17
C GLU A 58 4.21 -4.60 -14.40
N TYR A 59 3.23 -3.80 -14.83
CA TYR A 59 1.89 -4.31 -15.12
C TYR A 59 1.91 -5.37 -16.23
N LEU A 60 2.73 -5.20 -17.27
CA LEU A 60 2.93 -6.19 -18.32
C LEU A 60 3.53 -7.48 -17.77
N PHE A 61 4.56 -7.38 -16.92
CA PHE A 61 5.16 -8.54 -16.26
C PHE A 61 4.15 -9.36 -15.45
N TYR A 62 3.33 -8.70 -14.63
CA TYR A 62 2.34 -9.40 -13.81
C TYR A 62 1.16 -9.96 -14.63
N THR A 63 0.76 -9.25 -15.70
CA THR A 63 -0.28 -9.73 -16.64
C THR A 63 0.18 -10.98 -17.37
N ASN A 64 1.44 -11.02 -17.84
CA ASN A 64 2.05 -12.21 -18.45
C ASN A 64 2.14 -13.39 -17.47
N ASN A 65 2.16 -13.12 -16.16
CA ASN A 65 2.11 -14.13 -15.11
C ASN A 65 0.69 -14.55 -14.69
N GLY A 66 -0.33 -14.11 -15.43
CA GLY A 66 -1.74 -14.49 -15.23
C GLY A 66 -2.41 -13.81 -14.05
N LEU A 67 -1.98 -12.59 -13.71
CA LEU A 67 -2.65 -11.69 -12.77
C LEU A 67 -3.27 -10.51 -13.52
N THR A 68 -4.54 -10.23 -13.29
CA THR A 68 -5.16 -9.05 -13.91
C THR A 68 -4.83 -7.79 -13.13
N LYS A 69 -4.88 -6.63 -13.80
CA LYS A 69 -4.70 -5.32 -13.15
C LYS A 69 -5.66 -5.12 -11.97
N ILE A 70 -6.92 -5.47 -12.16
CA ILE A 70 -7.96 -5.35 -11.13
C ILE A 70 -7.63 -6.22 -9.92
N GLN A 71 -7.19 -7.47 -10.12
CA GLN A 71 -6.75 -8.33 -9.02
C GLN A 71 -5.62 -7.68 -8.22
N MET A 72 -4.59 -7.17 -8.89
CA MET A 72 -3.47 -6.50 -8.22
C MET A 72 -3.92 -5.29 -7.39
N LEU A 73 -4.81 -4.45 -7.94
CA LEU A 73 -5.34 -3.28 -7.23
C LEU A 73 -6.15 -3.67 -6.00
N ILE A 74 -7.11 -4.60 -6.15
CA ILE A 74 -7.97 -5.06 -5.05
C ILE A 74 -7.13 -5.69 -3.94
N PHE A 75 -6.23 -6.63 -4.27
CA PHE A 75 -5.40 -7.29 -3.27
C PHE A 75 -4.44 -6.31 -2.57
N SER A 76 -3.88 -5.35 -3.31
CA SER A 76 -3.01 -4.33 -2.71
C SER A 76 -3.77 -3.42 -1.76
N TYR A 77 -5.02 -3.05 -2.11
CA TYR A 77 -5.86 -2.27 -1.24
C TYR A 77 -6.25 -3.05 0.03
N LEU A 78 -6.65 -4.31 -0.11
CA LEU A 78 -6.95 -5.18 1.04
C LEU A 78 -5.74 -5.31 1.98
N LEU A 79 -4.54 -5.52 1.43
CA LEU A 79 -3.31 -5.57 2.23
C LEU A 79 -2.98 -4.22 2.87
N THR A 80 -3.30 -3.10 2.23
CA THR A 80 -3.17 -1.76 2.82
C THR A 80 -4.09 -1.62 4.04
N CYS A 81 -5.35 -2.08 3.94
CA CYS A 81 -6.26 -2.13 5.09
C CYS A 81 -5.72 -3.03 6.21
N CYS A 82 -5.18 -4.20 5.89
CA CYS A 82 -4.56 -5.09 6.88
C CYS A 82 -3.39 -4.40 7.59
N VAL A 83 -2.49 -3.74 6.86
CA VAL A 83 -1.37 -2.99 7.44
C VAL A 83 -1.86 -1.85 8.32
N THR A 84 -2.92 -1.15 7.91
CA THR A 84 -3.54 -0.08 8.70
C THR A 84 -4.04 -0.60 10.06
N ILE A 85 -4.72 -1.76 10.06
CA ILE A 85 -5.19 -2.42 11.29
C ILE A 85 -3.99 -2.80 12.17
N VAL A 86 -2.95 -3.38 11.60
CA VAL A 86 -1.73 -3.76 12.34
C VAL A 86 -1.07 -2.53 12.97
N ILE A 87 -0.90 -1.44 12.22
CA ILE A 87 -0.34 -0.19 12.74
C ILE A 87 -1.22 0.38 13.88
N GLY A 88 -2.55 0.40 13.68
CA GLY A 88 -3.49 0.85 14.70
C GLY A 88 -3.43 0.02 15.97
N LEU A 89 -3.34 -1.31 15.85
CA LEU A 89 -3.16 -2.22 16.98
C LEU A 89 -1.86 -1.97 17.72
N ILE A 90 -0.75 -1.77 17.01
CA ILE A 90 0.55 -1.46 17.62
C ILE A 90 0.46 -0.18 18.43
N ILE A 91 -0.10 0.89 17.87
CA ILE A 91 -0.26 2.18 18.57
C ILE A 91 -1.15 2.04 19.81
N PHE A 92 -2.25 1.31 19.68
CA PHE A 92 -3.16 1.06 20.81
C PHE A 92 -2.45 0.31 21.95
N LEU A 93 -1.70 -0.75 21.62
CA LEU A 93 -0.93 -1.51 22.60
C LEU A 93 0.15 -0.66 23.26
N THR A 94 0.89 0.14 22.48
CA THR A 94 1.92 1.04 23.04
C THR A 94 1.32 2.03 24.02
N LYS A 95 0.16 2.63 23.71
CA LYS A 95 -0.54 3.58 24.60
C LYS A 95 -1.14 2.93 25.85
N THR A 96 -1.40 1.61 25.81
CA THR A 96 -1.97 0.88 26.95
C THR A 96 -0.90 0.36 27.89
N LEU A 97 0.30 0.04 27.36
CA LEU A 97 1.40 -0.55 28.10
C LEU A 97 2.38 0.47 28.70
N PHE A 98 2.48 1.67 28.13
CA PHE A 98 3.37 2.75 28.57
C PHE A 98 2.56 4.02 28.86
#